data_AF-A0A969MEJ6-F1
#
_entry.id   AF-A0A969MEJ6-F1
#
_cell.length_a   1.000
_cell.length_b   1.000
_cell.length_c   1.000
_cell.angle_alpha   90.00
_cell.angle_beta   90.00
_cell.angle_gamma   90.00
#
_symmetry.space_group_name_H-M   'P 1'
#
loop_
_entity.id
_entity.type
_entity.pdbx_description
1 polymer ?
#
loop_
_entity_poly.entity_id
_entity_poly.type
_entity_poly.pdbx_seq_one_letter_code
_entity_poly.pdbx_strand_id
1 'polypeptide(L)'
;MFETDIYELILNKEREFISLYGRLDNKTGSLANLTDGGEGILNVSKETRTKISKKLIGIKRSDKTKEKIRRANLGKRVVHSDETKFKISQKNSGSKNGMFAKHGVNNKKSKPINQYDLNNVYIRTWVNAREIHKMLNICYKQISDNCNKKQKTCHGYIWKYV
;
A
#
# COMPACT_ATOMS: atom_id res chain seq x y z
N MET A 1 -10.71 -25.79 50.61
CA MET A 1 -10.42 -25.90 49.18
C MET A 1 -10.57 -24.50 48.62
N PHE A 2 -9.46 -23.83 48.26
CA PHE A 2 -9.51 -22.44 47.80
C PHE A 2 -9.83 -22.45 46.31
N GLU A 3 -11.09 -22.22 45.96
CA GLU A 3 -11.49 -21.92 44.58
C GLU A 3 -11.09 -20.48 44.27
N THR A 4 -10.46 -20.25 43.11
CA THR A 4 -9.99 -18.93 42.68
C THR A 4 -10.14 -18.82 41.17
N ASP A 5 -10.79 -17.74 40.73
CA ASP A 5 -11.07 -17.45 39.32
C ASP A 5 -9.99 -16.56 38.66
N ILE A 6 -8.87 -16.34 39.33
CA ILE A 6 -7.76 -15.55 38.80
C ILE A 6 -7.08 -16.35 37.68
N TYR A 7 -7.30 -15.91 36.44
CA TYR A 7 -6.80 -16.58 35.23
C TYR A 7 -5.30 -16.86 35.25
N GLU A 8 -4.49 -15.88 35.67
CA GLU A 8 -3.03 -16.04 35.80
C GLU A 8 -2.65 -17.15 36.78
N LEU A 9 -3.39 -17.29 37.89
CA LEU A 9 -3.15 -18.35 38.87
C LEU A 9 -3.50 -19.73 38.28
N ILE A 10 -4.59 -19.82 37.53
CA ILE A 10 -5.03 -21.05 36.86
C ILE A 10 -3.98 -21.52 35.85
N LEU A 11 -3.47 -20.61 35.00
CA LEU A 11 -2.42 -20.94 34.02
C LEU A 11 -1.09 -21.34 34.68
N ASN A 12 -0.74 -20.71 35.81
CA ASN A 12 0.45 -21.08 36.57
C ASN A 12 0.30 -22.48 37.19
N LYS A 13 -0.87 -22.78 37.76
CA LYS A 13 -1.16 -24.10 38.33
C LYS A 13 -1.22 -25.20 37.28
N GLU A 14 -1.76 -24.91 36.10
CA GLU A 14 -1.72 -25.83 34.96
C GLU A 14 -0.27 -26.19 34.60
N ARG A 15 0.60 -25.19 34.40
CA ARG A 15 2.03 -25.41 34.12
C ARG A 15 2.73 -26.17 35.24
N GLU A 16 2.44 -25.83 36.49
CA GLU A 16 2.97 -26.51 37.67
C GLU A 16 2.59 -27.99 37.70
N PHE A 17 1.33 -28.33 37.45
CA PHE A 17 0.87 -29.72 37.41
C PHE A 17 1.43 -30.51 36.24
N ILE A 18 1.55 -29.90 35.05
CA ILE A 18 2.15 -30.57 33.88
C ILE A 18 3.63 -30.89 34.15
N SER A 19 4.35 -29.96 34.77
CA SER A 19 5.73 -30.16 35.18
C SER A 19 5.85 -31.24 36.27
N LEU A 20 4.95 -31.21 37.27
CA LEU A 20 4.99 -32.11 38.42
C LEU A 20 4.65 -33.56 38.06
N TYR A 21 3.58 -33.79 37.29
CA TYR A 21 3.08 -35.13 36.98
C TYR A 21 3.64 -35.68 35.66
N GLY A 22 4.25 -34.83 34.83
CA GLY A 22 4.87 -35.18 33.56
C GLY A 22 3.87 -35.54 32.45
N ARG A 23 4.35 -35.53 31.20
CA ARG A 23 3.52 -35.77 30.00
C ARG A 23 3.73 -37.16 29.43
N LEU A 24 2.67 -37.69 28.83
CA LEU A 24 2.68 -39.00 28.21
C LEU A 24 3.49 -39.01 26.90
N ASP A 25 3.40 -37.96 26.11
CA ASP A 25 3.99 -37.88 24.77
C ASP A 25 5.52 -37.75 24.78
N ASN A 26 6.08 -37.08 25.78
CA ASN A 26 7.52 -36.99 26.03
C ASN A 26 8.04 -38.07 27.01
N LYS A 27 7.17 -39.01 27.44
CA LYS A 27 7.47 -40.08 28.40
C LYS A 27 7.97 -39.61 29.77
N THR A 28 7.59 -38.41 30.20
CA THR A 28 7.93 -37.91 31.54
C THR A 28 6.84 -38.17 32.58
N GLY A 29 5.65 -38.60 32.17
CA GLY A 29 4.55 -38.87 33.11
C GLY A 29 3.25 -39.37 32.49
N SER A 30 2.14 -39.16 33.20
CA SER A 30 0.83 -39.76 32.88
C SER A 30 -0.17 -38.81 32.24
N LEU A 31 0.13 -37.51 32.18
CA LEU A 31 -0.81 -36.52 31.66
C LEU A 31 -0.85 -36.52 30.12
N ALA A 32 -2.04 -36.36 29.55
CA ALA A 32 -2.27 -36.37 28.09
C ALA A 32 -2.07 -34.98 27.42
N ASN A 33 -1.42 -34.05 28.11
CA ASN A 33 -1.16 -32.70 27.60
C ASN A 33 -0.17 -32.74 26.42
N LEU A 34 -0.39 -31.86 25.44
CA LEU A 34 0.46 -31.72 24.23
C LEU A 34 1.32 -30.45 24.23
N THR A 35 1.13 -29.58 25.22
CA THR A 35 1.93 -28.37 25.47
C THR A 35 2.31 -28.34 26.96
N ASP A 36 3.26 -27.49 27.32
CA ASP A 36 3.73 -27.36 28.72
C ASP A 36 2.74 -26.56 29.60
N GLY A 37 1.57 -26.19 29.08
CA GLY A 37 0.51 -25.44 29.78
C GLY A 37 0.62 -23.93 29.62
N GLY A 38 -0.46 -23.19 29.91
CA GLY A 38 -0.46 -21.72 29.93
C GLY A 38 -0.59 -21.03 28.56
N GLU A 39 -0.41 -21.75 27.45
CA GLU A 39 -0.24 -21.16 26.12
C GLU A 39 -1.50 -21.22 25.23
N GLY A 40 -2.52 -22.01 25.57
CA GLY A 40 -3.54 -22.40 24.58
C GLY A 40 -2.89 -23.03 23.33
N ILE A 41 -3.58 -23.09 22.18
CA ILE A 41 -2.96 -23.49 20.91
C ILE A 41 -2.16 -22.30 20.34
N LEU A 42 -1.11 -21.89 21.04
CA LEU A 42 -0.05 -21.07 20.46
C LEU A 42 0.96 -22.04 19.80
N ASN A 43 1.49 -21.67 18.64
CA ASN A 43 2.52 -22.44 17.91
C ASN A 43 2.05 -23.66 17.11
N VAL A 44 0.89 -23.58 16.44
CA VAL A 44 0.49 -24.50 15.36
C VAL A 44 1.69 -24.79 14.45
N SER A 45 1.99 -26.06 14.17
CA SER A 45 3.16 -26.46 13.38
C SER A 45 3.18 -25.77 12.00
N LYS A 46 4.38 -25.55 11.44
CA LYS A 46 4.53 -24.99 10.09
C LYS A 46 3.71 -25.79 9.08
N GLU A 47 3.73 -27.12 9.20
CA GLU A 47 2.99 -28.02 8.32
C GLU A 47 1.48 -27.78 8.39
N THR A 48 0.91 -27.65 9.59
CA THR A 48 -0.53 -27.39 9.77
C THR A 48 -0.91 -26.01 9.24
N ARG A 49 -0.08 -24.97 9.45
CA ARG A 49 -0.29 -23.64 8.84
C ARG A 49 -0.29 -23.72 7.31
N THR A 50 0.64 -24.48 6.74
CA THR A 50 0.72 -24.68 5.28
C THR A 50 -0.51 -25.41 4.76
N LYS A 51 -0.99 -26.47 5.44
CA LYS A 51 -2.21 -27.20 5.06
C LYS A 51 -3.44 -26.28 5.05
N ILE A 52 -3.61 -25.46 6.10
CA ILE A 52 -4.70 -24.48 6.17
C ILE A 52 -4.56 -23.43 5.07
N SER A 53 -3.36 -22.88 4.87
CA SER A 53 -3.09 -21.88 3.83
C SER A 53 -3.43 -22.42 2.44
N LYS A 54 -2.95 -23.62 2.08
CA LYS A 54 -3.23 -24.29 0.81
C LYS A 54 -4.73 -24.51 0.58
N LYS A 55 -5.48 -24.85 1.63
CA LYS A 55 -6.94 -25.02 1.53
C LYS A 55 -7.66 -23.70 1.26
N LEU A 56 -7.18 -22.59 1.79
CA LEU A 56 -7.86 -21.29 1.74
C LEU A 56 -7.43 -20.40 0.57
N ILE A 57 -6.23 -20.61 0.02
CA ILE A 57 -5.71 -19.80 -1.08
C ILE A 57 -6.62 -19.94 -2.31
N GLY A 58 -6.92 -18.82 -2.98
CA GLY A 58 -7.80 -18.80 -4.15
C GLY A 58 -9.30 -18.89 -3.86
N ILE A 59 -9.72 -19.29 -2.65
CA ILE A 59 -11.14 -19.32 -2.29
C ILE A 59 -11.67 -17.89 -2.14
N LYS A 60 -12.64 -17.52 -2.99
CA LYS A 60 -13.34 -16.24 -2.90
C LYS A 60 -14.23 -16.22 -1.65
N ARG A 61 -14.14 -15.14 -0.87
CA ARG A 61 -15.06 -14.90 0.24
C ARG A 61 -16.49 -14.72 -0.28
N SER A 62 -17.48 -15.12 0.51
CA SER A 62 -18.88 -14.86 0.20
C SER A 62 -19.17 -13.35 0.20
N ASP A 63 -20.18 -12.94 -0.56
CA ASP A 63 -20.49 -11.52 -0.68
C ASP A 63 -21.00 -10.92 0.63
N LYS A 64 -21.74 -11.69 1.44
CA LYS A 64 -22.14 -11.30 2.81
C LYS A 64 -20.93 -10.98 3.68
N THR A 65 -19.86 -11.80 3.61
CA THR A 65 -18.63 -11.56 4.38
C THR A 65 -17.86 -10.35 3.85
N LYS A 66 -17.75 -10.19 2.51
CA LYS A 66 -17.13 -9.00 1.91
C LYS A 66 -17.82 -7.72 2.35
N GLU A 67 -19.15 -7.72 2.34
CA GLU A 67 -19.95 -6.56 2.75
C GLU A 67 -19.77 -6.24 4.24
N LYS A 68 -19.71 -7.25 5.11
CA LYS A 68 -19.43 -7.04 6.54
C LYS A 68 -18.07 -6.38 6.76
N ILE A 69 -17.02 -6.84 6.06
CA ILE A 69 -15.68 -6.26 6.13
C ILE A 69 -15.69 -4.82 5.59
N ARG A 70 -16.35 -4.60 4.46
CA ARG A 70 -16.47 -3.26 3.85
C ARG A 70 -17.14 -2.29 4.83
N ARG A 71 -18.29 -2.65 5.40
CA ARG A 71 -19.00 -1.81 6.39
C ARG A 71 -18.13 -1.49 7.60
N ALA A 72 -17.37 -2.45 8.10
CA ALA A 72 -16.46 -2.23 9.23
C ALA A 72 -15.31 -1.26 8.92
N ASN A 73 -14.92 -1.12 7.65
CA ASN A 73 -13.83 -0.26 7.21
C ASN A 73 -14.31 1.08 6.61
N LEU A 74 -15.59 1.20 6.25
CA LEU A 74 -16.14 2.40 5.66
C LEU A 74 -16.05 3.58 6.64
N GLY A 75 -15.55 4.71 6.17
CA GLY A 75 -15.39 5.93 6.98
C GLY A 75 -14.20 5.91 7.95
N LYS A 76 -13.47 4.80 8.08
CA LYS A 76 -12.28 4.75 8.92
C LYS A 76 -11.09 5.39 8.23
N ARG A 77 -10.50 6.41 8.85
CA ARG A 77 -9.20 6.95 8.43
C ARG A 77 -8.08 6.11 9.02
N VAL A 78 -7.44 5.30 8.19
CA VAL A 78 -6.24 4.56 8.62
C VAL A 78 -5.06 5.54 8.65
N VAL A 79 -4.53 5.78 9.84
CA VAL A 79 -3.26 6.50 10.01
C VAL A 79 -2.15 5.47 10.03
N HIS A 80 -1.29 5.51 9.01
CA HIS A 80 -0.14 4.61 8.93
C HIS A 80 1.03 5.14 9.76
N SER A 81 1.82 4.22 10.33
CA SER A 81 3.13 4.56 10.91
C SER A 81 4.09 5.05 9.81
N ASP A 82 5.11 5.81 10.20
CA ASP A 82 6.07 6.33 9.23
C ASP A 82 6.86 5.22 8.54
N GLU A 83 7.17 4.14 9.27
CA GLU A 83 7.77 2.94 8.68
C GLU A 83 6.87 2.34 7.59
N THR A 84 5.55 2.27 7.84
CA THR A 84 4.59 1.76 6.86
C THR A 84 4.48 2.67 5.65
N LYS A 85 4.43 4.00 5.85
CA LYS A 85 4.43 4.98 4.76
C LYS A 85 5.69 4.86 3.90
N PHE A 86 6.84 4.67 4.54
CA PHE A 86 8.12 4.50 3.85
C PHE A 86 8.13 3.23 2.98
N LYS A 87 7.66 2.09 3.51
CA LYS A 87 7.54 0.84 2.75
C LYS A 87 6.58 0.98 1.55
N ILE A 88 5.46 1.68 1.73
CA ILE A 88 4.51 1.98 0.65
C ILE A 88 5.18 2.85 -0.42
N SER A 89 5.88 3.90 0.00
CA SER A 89 6.61 4.80 -0.90
C SER A 89 7.66 4.05 -1.73
N GLN A 90 8.50 3.22 -1.09
CA GLN A 90 9.51 2.41 -1.79
C GLN A 90 8.91 1.46 -2.84
N LYS A 91 7.78 0.82 -2.54
CA LYS A 91 7.11 -0.08 -3.50
C LYS A 91 6.49 0.69 -4.67
N ASN A 92 6.03 1.90 -4.42
CA ASN A 92 5.39 2.75 -5.42
C ASN A 92 6.37 3.60 -6.21
N SER A 93 7.64 3.69 -5.80
CA SER A 93 8.68 4.41 -6.52
C SER A 93 9.50 3.48 -7.42
N GLY A 94 10.25 4.06 -8.36
CA GLY A 94 11.18 3.33 -9.22
C GLY A 94 10.53 2.63 -10.41
N SER A 95 11.38 1.94 -11.19
CA SER A 95 11.07 1.39 -12.52
C SER A 95 10.05 0.26 -12.55
N LYS A 96 9.80 -0.39 -11.41
CA LYS A 96 8.80 -1.47 -11.29
C LYS A 96 7.37 -0.93 -11.24
N ASN A 97 7.18 0.35 -10.94
CA ASN A 97 5.87 0.95 -11.03
C ASN A 97 5.47 1.08 -12.50
N GLY A 98 4.29 0.56 -12.87
CA GLY A 98 3.76 0.65 -14.24
C GLY A 98 3.56 2.07 -14.76
N MET A 99 3.55 3.08 -13.89
CA MET A 99 3.52 4.51 -14.25
C MET A 99 4.90 5.17 -14.33
N PHE A 100 5.96 4.46 -13.96
CA PHE A 100 7.31 4.99 -14.01
C PHE A 100 7.64 5.48 -15.41
N ALA A 101 8.20 6.69 -15.47
CA ALA A 101 8.57 7.37 -16.70
C ALA A 101 7.43 7.54 -17.73
N LYS A 102 6.15 7.30 -17.41
CA LYS A 102 5.01 7.51 -18.36
C LYS A 102 4.45 8.93 -18.34
N HIS A 103 5.26 9.91 -17.94
CA HIS A 103 4.90 11.31 -17.80
C HIS A 103 5.84 12.20 -18.62
N GLY A 104 5.46 13.46 -18.85
CA GLY A 104 6.28 14.40 -19.61
C GLY A 104 6.45 13.97 -21.07
N VAL A 105 7.68 13.77 -21.51
CA VAL A 105 8.04 13.44 -22.90
C VAL A 105 7.50 12.06 -23.32
N ASN A 106 7.57 11.08 -22.43
CA ASN A 106 7.13 9.71 -22.70
C ASN A 106 5.62 9.51 -22.64
N ASN A 107 4.86 10.55 -22.28
CA ASN A 107 3.42 10.48 -22.31
C ASN A 107 2.94 10.56 -23.76
N LYS A 108 2.21 9.55 -24.24
CA LYS A 108 1.64 9.52 -25.60
C LYS A 108 0.74 10.71 -25.93
N LYS A 109 0.17 11.38 -24.92
CA LYS A 109 -0.68 12.58 -25.08
C LYS A 109 0.12 13.89 -25.06
N SER A 110 1.44 13.82 -24.90
CA SER A 110 2.30 15.00 -24.89
C SER A 110 2.34 15.61 -26.28
N LYS A 111 2.07 16.91 -26.38
CA LYS A 111 2.04 17.63 -27.65
C LYS A 111 3.18 18.64 -27.68
N PRO A 112 4.00 18.66 -28.74
CA PRO A 112 5.00 19.70 -28.92
C PRO A 112 4.33 21.07 -29.14
N ILE A 113 5.04 22.13 -28.81
CA ILE A 113 4.53 23.50 -28.79
C ILE A 113 5.53 24.42 -29.47
N ASN A 114 5.07 25.20 -30.44
CA ASN A 114 5.84 26.27 -31.07
C ASN A 114 5.69 27.57 -30.28
N GLN A 115 6.81 28.25 -30.07
CA GLN A 115 6.89 29.58 -29.47
C GLN A 115 7.09 30.62 -30.58
N TYR A 116 6.31 31.69 -30.51
CA TYR A 116 6.41 32.85 -31.38
C TYR A 116 6.54 34.12 -30.55
N ASP A 117 7.15 35.16 -31.12
CA ASP A 117 7.10 36.50 -30.56
C ASP A 117 5.69 37.12 -30.74
N LEU A 118 5.51 38.37 -30.31
CA LEU A 118 4.23 39.09 -30.45
C LEU A 118 3.89 39.46 -31.91
N ASN A 119 4.90 39.51 -32.78
CA ASN A 119 4.75 39.74 -34.21
C ASN A 119 4.51 38.42 -34.98
N ASN A 120 4.31 37.31 -34.26
CA ASN A 120 4.04 36.00 -34.81
C ASN A 120 5.23 35.43 -35.63
N VAL A 121 6.45 35.89 -35.34
CA VAL A 121 7.72 35.33 -35.84
C VAL A 121 8.09 34.12 -35.00
N TYR A 122 8.43 33.02 -35.67
CA TYR A 122 8.80 31.77 -35.01
C TYR A 122 10.14 31.88 -34.29
N ILE A 123 10.20 31.37 -33.05
CA ILE A 123 11.42 31.36 -32.23
C ILE A 123 11.98 29.94 -32.12
N ARG A 124 11.17 28.99 -31.63
CA ARG A 124 11.59 27.59 -31.41
C ARG A 124 10.41 26.66 -31.16
N THR A 125 10.66 25.36 -31.25
CA THR A 125 9.76 24.29 -30.82
C THR A 125 10.20 23.73 -29.47
N TRP A 126 9.23 23.41 -28.63
CA TRP A 126 9.38 22.79 -27.32
C TRP A 126 8.79 21.39 -27.35
N VAL A 127 9.39 20.46 -26.60
CA VAL A 127 8.93 19.06 -26.59
C VAL A 127 7.52 18.96 -25.98
N ASN A 128 7.24 19.77 -24.96
CA ASN A 128 5.90 19.92 -24.36
C ASN A 128 5.81 21.09 -23.37
N ALA A 129 4.59 21.39 -22.91
CA ALA A 129 4.32 22.45 -21.93
C ALA A 129 5.04 22.29 -20.58
N ARG A 130 5.34 21.06 -20.14
CA ARG A 130 6.09 20.86 -18.87
C ARG A 130 7.55 21.23 -19.02
N GLU A 131 8.13 21.04 -20.19
CA GLU A 131 9.50 21.47 -20.46
C GLU A 131 9.60 23.00 -20.42
N ILE A 132 8.62 23.69 -21.02
CA ILE A 132 8.52 25.15 -20.95
C ILE A 132 8.40 25.62 -19.49
N HIS A 133 7.57 24.94 -18.68
CA HIS A 133 7.46 25.24 -17.26
C HIS A 133 8.79 25.11 -16.52
N LYS A 134 9.56 24.06 -16.78
CA LYS A 134 10.88 23.87 -16.15
C LYS A 134 11.89 24.95 -16.55
N MET A 135 11.89 25.36 -17.81
CA MET A 135 12.91 26.28 -18.34
C MET A 135 12.58 27.75 -18.11
N LEU A 136 11.31 28.13 -18.24
CA LEU A 136 10.86 29.53 -18.17
C LEU A 136 10.05 29.84 -16.91
N ASN A 137 9.81 28.84 -16.04
CA ASN A 137 8.95 28.96 -14.86
C ASN A 137 7.53 29.46 -15.17
N ILE A 138 7.04 29.21 -16.39
CA ILE A 138 5.68 29.58 -16.80
C ILE A 138 4.73 28.43 -16.45
N CYS A 139 3.55 28.73 -15.91
CA CYS A 139 2.56 27.70 -15.62
C CYS A 139 2.10 26.99 -16.91
N TYR A 140 2.30 25.66 -16.99
CA TYR A 140 1.94 24.86 -18.17
C TYR A 140 0.45 24.96 -18.54
N LYS A 141 -0.42 25.29 -17.58
CA LYS A 141 -1.86 25.53 -17.82
C LYS A 141 -2.09 26.82 -18.60
N GLN A 142 -1.37 27.89 -18.30
CA GLN A 142 -1.47 29.16 -19.04
C GLN A 142 -1.00 28.98 -20.49
N ILE A 143 0.09 28.23 -20.69
CA ILE A 143 0.57 27.86 -22.03
C ILE A 143 -0.51 27.08 -22.79
N SER A 144 -1.12 26.09 -22.12
CA SER A 144 -2.18 25.29 -22.72
C SER A 144 -3.42 26.14 -23.04
N ASP A 145 -3.81 27.07 -22.17
CA ASP A 145 -4.92 27.98 -22.42
C ASP A 145 -4.62 28.92 -23.60
N ASN A 146 -3.38 29.38 -23.75
CA ASN A 146 -2.96 30.14 -24.92
C ASN A 146 -2.95 29.31 -26.22
N CYS A 147 -2.42 28.09 -26.18
CA CYS A 147 -2.46 27.15 -27.31
C CYS A 147 -3.89 26.82 -27.75
N ASN A 148 -4.82 26.74 -26.79
CA ASN A 148 -6.25 26.53 -27.02
C ASN A 148 -7.02 27.82 -27.35
N LYS A 149 -6.32 28.94 -27.58
CA LYS A 149 -6.89 30.25 -27.94
C LYS A 149 -7.82 30.88 -26.90
N LYS A 150 -7.78 30.42 -25.64
CA LYS A 150 -8.53 31.06 -24.53
C LYS A 150 -7.86 32.37 -24.09
N GLN A 151 -6.55 32.46 -24.29
CA GLN A 151 -5.77 33.68 -24.10
C GLN A 151 -5.06 33.99 -25.42
N LYS A 152 -4.90 35.27 -25.77
CA LYS A 152 -4.22 35.68 -27.02
C LYS A 152 -2.70 35.53 -26.93
N THR A 153 -2.13 35.85 -25.77
CA THR A 153 -0.69 35.76 -25.48
C THR A 153 -0.49 35.18 -24.08
N CYS A 154 0.73 34.71 -23.80
CA CYS A 154 1.15 34.26 -22.48
C CYS A 154 2.62 34.60 -22.25
N HIS A 155 2.90 35.40 -21.22
CA HIS A 155 4.24 35.87 -20.83
C HIS A 155 5.05 36.49 -21.99
N GLY A 156 4.41 37.33 -22.80
CA GLY A 156 5.06 38.03 -23.91
C GLY A 156 5.27 37.19 -25.18
N TYR A 157 4.75 35.97 -25.23
CA TYR A 157 4.85 35.07 -26.38
C TYR A 157 3.47 34.58 -26.83
N ILE A 158 3.42 34.07 -28.06
CA ILE A 158 2.30 33.31 -28.59
C ILE A 158 2.72 31.85 -28.67
N TRP A 159 1.89 30.95 -28.15
CA TRP A 159 2.14 29.52 -28.08
C TRP A 159 1.10 28.79 -28.92
N LYS A 160 1.54 27.86 -29.76
CA LYS A 160 0.65 27.04 -30.60
C LYS A 160 1.08 25.58 -30.53
N TYR A 161 0.13 24.66 -30.44
CA TYR A 161 0.42 23.25 -30.67
C TYR A 161 0.91 23.07 -32.12
N VAL A 162 1.88 22.16 -32.29
CA VAL A 162 2.28 21.66 -33.61
C VAL A 162 1.17 20.79 -34.18
#